data_AF-A0A1M6PPL1-F1
#
_entry.id   AF-A0A1M6PPL1-F1
#
_cell.length_a   1.000
_cell.length_b   1.000
_cell.length_c   1.000
_cell.angle_alpha   90.00
_cell.angle_beta   90.00
_cell.angle_gamma   90.00
#
_symmetry.space_group_name_H-M   'P 1'
#
loop_
_entity.id
_entity.type
_entity.pdbx_description
1 polymer ?
#
loop_
_entity_poly.entity_id
_entity_poly.type
_entity_poly.pdbx_seq_one_letter_code
_entity_poly.pdbx_strand_id
1 'polypeptide(L)'
;MPDRMARDPALDTLAEIANDNLAERLRHEAAARILVAARRVGDLVGPRHGEHLVDTLASGWDPRVVTALEYAEGLPVRVLDGMLGTAPRWARAMRDLIESPPGAAAA
;
A
#
# COMPACT_ATOMS: atom_id res chain seq x y z
N MET A 1 10.16 -32.17 17.53
CA MET A 1 11.08 -31.03 17.35
C MET A 1 10.41 -29.84 18.02
N PRO A 2 10.98 -29.24 19.08
CA PRO A 2 10.33 -28.10 19.71
C PRO A 2 10.34 -26.91 18.75
N ASP A 3 9.22 -26.19 18.74
CA ASP A 3 9.00 -24.95 17.99
C ASP A 3 10.21 -24.03 18.10
N ARG A 4 10.69 -23.55 16.94
CA ARG A 4 11.56 -22.39 16.84
C ARG A 4 10.88 -21.29 17.65
N MET A 5 11.47 -20.89 18.78
CA MET A 5 11.01 -19.79 19.64
C MET A 5 10.36 -18.69 18.81
N ALA A 6 9.05 -18.49 18.99
CA ALA A 6 8.40 -17.28 18.50
C ALA A 6 9.16 -16.11 19.11
N ARG A 7 9.92 -15.39 18.28
CA ARG A 7 10.62 -14.17 18.69
C ARG A 7 9.56 -13.19 19.17
N ASP A 8 9.81 -12.57 20.31
CA ASP A 8 8.91 -11.56 20.87
C ASP A 8 8.88 -10.35 19.91
N PRO A 9 7.71 -9.95 19.39
CA PRO A 9 7.60 -8.80 18.49
C PRO A 9 8.11 -7.50 19.12
N ALA A 10 8.13 -7.39 20.45
CA ALA A 10 8.73 -6.26 21.15
C ALA A 10 10.26 -6.22 21.00
N LEU A 11 10.94 -7.37 21.03
CA LEU A 11 12.39 -7.45 20.84
C LEU A 11 12.80 -7.09 19.41
N ASP A 12 12.01 -7.52 18.42
CA ASP A 12 12.24 -7.14 17.02
C ASP A 12 12.06 -5.62 16.84
N THR A 13 11.00 -5.05 17.42
CA THR A 13 10.77 -3.59 17.39
C THR A 13 11.90 -2.81 18.06
N LEU A 14 12.41 -3.29 19.20
CA LEU A 14 13.54 -2.66 19.90
C LEU A 14 14.84 -2.74 19.08
N ALA A 15 15.10 -3.87 18.44
CA ALA A 15 16.24 -4.03 17.55
C ALA A 15 16.15 -3.08 16.36
N GLU A 16 14.95 -2.87 15.83
CA GLU A 16 14.72 -1.94 14.73
C GLU A 16 14.98 -0.47 15.11
N ILE A 17 14.48 -0.07 16.28
CA ILE A 17 14.77 1.26 16.85
C ILE A 17 16.27 1.44 17.04
N ALA A 18 16.95 0.43 17.61
CA ALA A 18 18.39 0.49 17.87
C ALA A 18 19.24 0.59 16.60
N ASN A 19 18.70 0.16 15.44
CA ASN A 19 19.38 0.18 14.16
C ASN A 19 18.92 1.34 13.25
N ASP A 20 18.14 2.29 13.76
CA ASP A 20 17.54 3.41 13.00
C ASP A 20 16.70 2.97 11.77
N ASN A 21 16.23 1.71 11.74
CA ASN A 21 15.55 1.15 10.57
C ASN A 21 14.02 1.19 10.69
N LEU A 22 13.49 1.52 11.88
CA LEU A 22 12.04 1.54 12.15
C LEU A 22 11.28 2.45 11.18
N ALA A 23 11.87 3.61 10.86
CA ALA A 23 11.26 4.56 9.93
C ALA A 23 11.11 3.98 8.52
N GLU A 24 12.08 3.18 8.07
CA GLU A 24 12.03 2.53 6.76
C GLU A 24 10.99 1.41 6.73
N ARG A 25 10.94 0.59 7.79
CA ARG A 25 9.91 -0.44 7.92
C ARG A 25 8.51 0.17 7.90
N LEU A 26 8.28 1.23 8.67
CA LEU A 26 6.96 1.90 8.69
C LEU A 26 6.58 2.47 7.32
N ARG A 27 7.55 2.92 6.51
CA ARG A 27 7.30 3.33 5.12
C ARG A 27 6.85 2.16 4.26
N HIS A 28 7.54 1.02 4.32
CA HIS A 28 7.14 -0.19 3.59
C HIS A 28 5.76 -0.70 4.02
N GLU A 29 5.47 -0.71 5.33
CA GLU A 29 4.14 -1.08 5.83
C GLU A 29 3.04 -0.13 5.34
N ALA A 30 3.29 1.18 5.36
CA ALA A 30 2.34 2.17 4.85
C ALA A 30 2.09 1.96 3.35
N ALA A 31 3.14 1.74 2.57
CA ALA A 31 3.06 1.43 1.15
C ALA A 31 2.24 0.17 0.86
N ALA A 32 2.50 -0.91 1.60
CA ALA A 32 1.75 -2.16 1.48
C ALA A 32 0.24 -1.96 1.74
N ARG A 33 -0.12 -1.18 2.77
CA ARG A 33 -1.53 -0.85 3.06
C ARG A 33 -2.19 -0.06 1.93
N ILE A 34 -1.46 0.88 1.31
CA ILE A 34 -1.94 1.66 0.16
C ILE A 34 -2.19 0.75 -1.05
N LEU A 35 -1.27 -0.16 -1.38
CA LEU A 35 -1.41 -1.10 -2.49
C LEU A 35 -2.64 -2.01 -2.32
N VAL A 36 -2.85 -2.54 -1.11
CA VAL A 36 -4.03 -3.35 -0.78
C VAL A 36 -5.31 -2.53 -0.92
N ALA A 37 -5.33 -1.30 -0.41
CA ALA A 37 -6.48 -0.41 -0.55
C ALA A 37 -6.77 -0.12 -2.03
N ALA A 38 -5.75 0.15 -2.83
CA ALA A 38 -5.89 0.47 -4.24
C ALA A 38 -6.47 -0.69 -5.06
N ARG A 39 -6.02 -1.93 -4.84
CA ARG A 39 -6.65 -3.10 -5.47
C ARG A 39 -8.13 -3.24 -5.10
N ARG A 40 -8.46 -3.11 -3.81
CA ARG A 40 -9.85 -3.18 -3.34
C ARG A 40 -10.73 -2.09 -3.94
N VAL A 41 -10.21 -0.88 -4.08
CA VAL A 41 -10.91 0.21 -4.76
C VAL A 41 -11.10 -0.13 -6.23
N GLY A 42 -10.08 -0.64 -6.92
CA GLY A 42 -10.19 -1.10 -8.31
C GLY A 42 -11.26 -2.18 -8.51
N ASP A 43 -11.41 -3.09 -7.55
CA ASP A 43 -12.49 -4.11 -7.56
C ASP A 43 -13.89 -3.47 -7.40
N LEU A 44 -14.01 -2.30 -6.75
CA LEU A 44 -15.26 -1.58 -6.53
C LEU A 44 -15.65 -0.66 -7.70
N VAL A 45 -14.69 0.11 -8.22
CA VAL A 45 -14.96 1.18 -9.20
C VAL A 45 -14.58 0.80 -10.64
N GLY A 46 -14.06 -0.41 -10.84
CA GLY A 46 -13.55 -0.90 -12.10
C GLY A 46 -12.09 -0.50 -12.38
N PRO A 47 -11.49 -1.08 -13.43
CA PRO A 47 -10.07 -0.89 -13.75
C PRO A 47 -9.73 0.57 -14.08
N ARG A 48 -8.77 1.14 -13.34
CA ARG A 48 -8.35 2.56 -13.41
C ARG A 48 -6.87 2.71 -13.84
N HIS A 49 -6.49 1.95 -14.87
CA HIS A 49 -5.08 1.85 -15.25
C HIS A 49 -4.49 3.21 -15.67
N GLY A 50 -3.45 3.65 -14.96
CA GLY A 50 -2.56 4.73 -15.41
C GLY A 50 -2.95 6.16 -15.02
N GLU A 51 -4.06 6.38 -14.31
CA GLU A 51 -4.46 7.73 -13.88
C GLU A 51 -3.64 8.23 -12.68
N HIS A 52 -3.29 7.32 -11.77
CA HIS A 52 -2.44 7.62 -10.62
C HIS A 52 -1.30 6.60 -10.49
N LEU A 53 -0.15 7.05 -9.99
CA LEU A 53 0.99 6.18 -9.68
C LEU A 53 0.58 5.01 -8.77
N VAL A 54 -0.30 5.27 -7.80
CA VAL A 54 -0.85 4.25 -6.90
C VAL A 54 -1.57 3.14 -7.68
N ASP A 55 -2.41 3.50 -8.67
CA ASP A 55 -3.16 2.53 -9.46
C ASP A 55 -2.24 1.72 -10.38
N THR A 56 -1.22 2.36 -10.95
CA THR A 56 -0.19 1.69 -11.76
C THR A 56 0.57 0.65 -10.95
N LEU A 57 1.02 0.99 -9.74
CA LEU A 57 1.76 0.07 -8.87
C LEU A 57 0.86 -1.06 -8.36
N ALA A 58 -0.38 -0.76 -7.98
CA ALA A 58 -1.33 -1.77 -7.55
C ALA A 58 -1.68 -2.77 -8.66
N SER A 59 -1.74 -2.31 -9.91
CA SER A 59 -1.98 -3.15 -11.09
C SER A 59 -0.76 -4.02 -11.44
N GLY A 60 0.45 -3.54 -11.17
CA GLY A 60 1.70 -4.28 -11.38
C GLY A 60 2.01 -5.33 -10.30
N TRP A 61 1.31 -5.29 -9.16
CA TRP A 61 1.46 -6.24 -8.07
C TRP A 61 0.53 -7.46 -8.26
N ASP A 62 1.10 -8.67 -8.28
CA ASP A 62 0.36 -9.93 -8.24
C ASP A 62 0.31 -10.52 -6.80
N PRO A 63 -0.86 -10.47 -6.11
CA PRO A 63 -1.00 -10.99 -4.76
C PRO A 63 -0.91 -12.52 -4.65
N ARG A 64 -0.91 -13.25 -5.78
CA ARG A 64 -0.71 -14.71 -5.78
C ARG A 64 0.77 -15.11 -5.73
N VAL A 65 1.66 -14.18 -6.05
CA VAL A 65 3.11 -14.43 -6.18
C VAL A 65 3.87 -13.85 -4.99
N VAL A 66 3.54 -12.63 -4.57
CA VAL A 66 4.20 -11.92 -3.46
C VAL A 66 3.21 -11.17 -2.60
N THR A 67 3.51 -11.02 -1.32
CA THR A 67 2.74 -10.14 -0.44
C THR A 67 2.93 -8.67 -0.80
N ALA A 68 2.00 -7.81 -0.36
CA ALA A 68 2.10 -6.37 -0.59
C ALA A 68 3.35 -5.75 0.07
N LEU A 69 3.78 -6.31 1.21
CA LEU A 69 4.96 -5.86 1.93
C LEU A 69 6.24 -6.20 1.15
N GLU A 70 6.39 -7.46 0.74
CA GLU A 70 7.53 -7.90 -0.08
C GLU A 70 7.59 -7.14 -1.41
N TYR A 71 6.43 -6.87 -2.03
CA TYR A 71 6.38 -6.05 -3.23
C TYR A 71 6.85 -4.61 -2.95
N ALA A 72 6.41 -4.00 -1.84
CA ALA A 72 6.81 -2.65 -1.46
C ALA A 72 8.30 -2.55 -1.13
N GLU A 73 8.87 -3.56 -0.46
CA GLU A 73 10.32 -3.66 -0.17
C GLU A 73 11.16 -3.79 -1.44
N GLY A 74 10.60 -4.36 -2.51
CA GLY A 74 11.25 -4.48 -3.81
C GLY A 74 11.18 -3.20 -4.67
N LEU A 75 10.42 -2.17 -4.26
CA LEU A 75 10.30 -0.94 -5.03
C LEU A 75 11.55 -0.05 -4.87
N PRO A 76 11.98 0.64 -5.95
CA PRO A 76 12.99 1.69 -5.80
C PRO A 76 12.52 2.78 -4.83
N VAL A 77 13.40 3.25 -3.95
CA VAL A 77 13.08 4.29 -2.94
C VAL A 77 12.35 5.49 -3.53
N ARG A 78 12.77 5.98 -4.70
CA ARG A 78 12.10 7.12 -5.37
C ARG A 78 10.64 6.82 -5.77
N VAL A 79 10.35 5.57 -6.15
CA VAL A 79 8.99 5.13 -6.51
C VAL A 79 8.14 5.01 -5.26
N LEU A 80 8.71 4.45 -4.17
CA LEU A 80 8.07 4.37 -2.87
C LEU A 80 7.69 5.77 -2.34
N ASP A 81 8.65 6.70 -2.33
CA ASP A 81 8.44 8.09 -1.89
C ASP A 81 7.42 8.81 -2.76
N GLY A 82 7.48 8.61 -4.09
CA GLY A 82 6.50 9.17 -5.02
C GLY A 82 5.08 8.64 -4.76
N MET A 83 4.95 7.35 -4.45
CA MET A 83 3.68 6.73 -4.10
C MET A 83 3.14 7.30 -2.78
N LEU A 84 3.96 7.33 -1.73
CA LEU A 84 3.58 7.86 -0.43
C LEU A 84 3.18 9.34 -0.50
N GLY A 85 3.90 10.14 -1.28
CA GLY A 85 3.59 11.55 -1.50
C GLY A 85 2.29 11.79 -2.29
N THR A 86 1.93 10.89 -3.20
CA THR A 86 0.71 11.03 -4.03
C THR A 86 -0.53 10.36 -3.41
N ALA A 87 -0.34 9.44 -2.48
CA ALA A 87 -1.42 8.67 -1.84
C ALA A 87 -2.53 9.52 -1.22
N PRO A 88 -2.28 10.65 -0.52
CA PRO A 88 -3.38 11.46 0.03
C PRO A 88 -4.26 12.11 -1.04
N ARG A 89 -3.70 12.47 -2.19
CA ARG A 89 -4.46 13.05 -3.30
C ARG A 89 -5.29 11.96 -3.99
N TRP A 90 -4.68 10.81 -4.22
CA TRP A 90 -5.35 9.62 -4.76
C TRP A 90 -6.52 9.19 -3.86
N ALA A 91 -6.31 9.09 -2.54
CA ALA A 91 -7.35 8.67 -1.60
C ALA A 91 -8.57 9.61 -1.59
N ARG A 92 -8.35 10.93 -1.71
CA ARG A 92 -9.45 11.91 -1.86
C ARG A 92 -10.22 11.69 -3.16
N ALA A 93 -9.52 11.54 -4.28
CA ALA A 93 -10.16 11.31 -5.57
C ALA A 93 -11.00 10.02 -5.59
N MET A 94 -10.49 8.93 -4.98
CA MET A 94 -11.22 7.67 -4.88
C MET A 94 -12.44 7.78 -3.95
N ARG A 95 -12.30 8.52 -2.85
CA ARG A 95 -13.43 8.80 -1.95
C ARG A 95 -14.54 9.56 -2.66
N ASP A 96 -14.21 10.66 -3.34
CA ASP A 96 -15.18 11.50 -4.04
C ASP A 96 -15.93 10.71 -5.13
N LEU A 97 -15.20 9.82 -5.81
CA LEU A 97 -15.75 8.93 -6.82
C LEU A 97 -16.70 7.89 -6.24
N ILE A 98 -16.34 7.26 -5.12
CA ILE A 98 -17.18 6.24 -4.45
C ILE A 98 -18.45 6.90 -3.88
N GLU A 99 -18.32 8.11 -3.32
CA GLU A 99 -19.43 8.87 -2.74
C GLU A 99 -20.34 9.51 -3.81
N SER A 100 -19.83 9.73 -5.03
CA SER A 100 -20.59 10.29 -6.16
C SER A 100 -20.87 9.22 -7.23
N PRO A 101 -21.89 8.36 -7.06
CA PRO A 101 -22.23 7.37 -8.06
C PRO A 101 -22.65 8.06 -9.39
N PRO A 102 -22.36 7.45 -10.55
CA PRO A 102 -22.77 7.97 -11.85
C PRO A 102 -24.30 7.99 -11.93
N GLY A 103 -24.90 9.16 -11.69
CA GLY A 103 -26.36 9.36 -11.70
C GLY A 103 -26.89 10.46 -10.79
N ALA A 104 -26.11 10.97 -9.83
CA ALA A 104 -26.59 11.96 -8.86
C ALA A 104 -26.82 13.39 -9.44
N ALA A 105 -26.35 13.68 -10.65
CA ALA A 105 -26.47 15.01 -11.28
C ALA A 105 -27.66 15.16 -12.25
N ALA A 106 -28.59 14.19 -12.30
CA ALA A 106 -29.70 14.16 -13.27
C ALA A 106 -31.11 14.09 -12.65
N ALA A 107 -31.29 14.51 -11.39
CA ALA A 107 -32.60 14.57 -10.73
C ALA A 107 -32.97 16.00 -10.32
#